data_AF-A0A524PVB8-F1
#
_entry.id   AF-A0A524PVB8-F1
#
_cell.length_a   1.000
_cell.length_b   1.000
_cell.length_c   1.000
_cell.angle_alpha   90.00
_cell.angle_beta   90.00
_cell.angle_gamma   90.00
#
_symmetry.space_group_name_H-M   'P 1'
#
loop_
_entity.id
_entity.type
_entity.pdbx_description
1 polymer ?
#
loop_
_entity_poly.entity_id
_entity_poly.type
_entity_poly.pdbx_seq_one_letter_code
_entity_poly.pdbx_strand_id
1 'polypeptide(L)'
;MKMKSHSVLTTVFIFAVFFFSSCKTQSPGNEMPITTSSKEALKFFIDGRDKFENIEFITAALLFDKAIQKDTNFAVAYLYGSLSEDVPDISRQNLAKAVSLIDKVSAGEKNEILYYLAQADDNGQKQKEYLDQLLFSFPSDKRVQMMAGQYYYDLGDYSTALIHYNKVTELDKDYASAYNRIGYCQSELIKYGEAEEAFLAY
;
A
#
# COMPACT_ATOMS: atom_id res chain seq x y z
N MET A 1 -4.10 -66.89 -49.77
CA MET A 1 -3.27 -65.80 -49.21
C MET A 1 -4.18 -64.59 -48.99
N LYS A 2 -4.68 -64.38 -47.76
CA LYS A 2 -5.65 -63.30 -47.42
C LYS A 2 -4.91 -62.19 -46.67
N MET A 3 -4.82 -61.00 -47.26
CA MET A 3 -4.33 -59.79 -46.59
C MET A 3 -5.48 -59.13 -45.83
N LYS A 4 -5.32 -58.93 -44.51
CA LYS A 4 -6.17 -58.05 -43.71
C LYS A 4 -5.56 -56.64 -43.73
N SER A 5 -6.30 -55.65 -44.21
CA SER A 5 -5.96 -54.24 -44.01
C SER A 5 -6.43 -53.81 -42.62
N HIS A 6 -5.56 -53.15 -41.86
CA HIS A 6 -5.95 -52.42 -40.66
C HIS A 6 -5.86 -50.93 -40.98
N SER A 7 -7.01 -50.27 -40.96
CA SER A 7 -7.16 -48.82 -40.98
C SER A 7 -6.74 -48.26 -39.62
N VAL A 8 -5.76 -47.36 -39.60
CA VAL A 8 -5.37 -46.60 -38.41
C VAL A 8 -6.06 -45.25 -38.49
N LEU A 9 -6.99 -45.01 -37.57
CA LEU A 9 -7.72 -43.74 -37.43
C LEU A 9 -6.88 -42.80 -36.56
N THR A 10 -6.24 -41.80 -37.16
CA THR A 10 -5.43 -40.80 -36.43
C THR A 10 -6.34 -39.65 -35.98
N THR A 11 -6.62 -39.55 -34.68
CA THR A 11 -7.35 -38.41 -34.09
C THR A 11 -6.38 -37.27 -33.83
N VAL A 12 -6.57 -36.13 -34.50
CA VAL A 12 -5.79 -34.90 -34.29
C VAL A 12 -6.50 -34.05 -33.22
N PHE A 13 -5.86 -33.82 -32.08
CA PHE A 13 -6.29 -32.83 -31.09
C PHE A 13 -5.69 -31.47 -31.45
N ILE A 14 -6.54 -30.49 -31.75
CA ILE A 14 -6.14 -29.09 -31.94
C ILE A 14 -6.13 -28.43 -30.56
N PHE A 15 -4.94 -28.12 -30.03
CA PHE A 15 -4.80 -27.25 -28.87
C PHE A 15 -4.90 -25.79 -29.31
N ALA A 16 -5.99 -25.13 -28.95
CA ALA A 16 -6.12 -23.68 -29.08
C ALA A 16 -5.27 -22.99 -28.00
N VAL A 17 -4.16 -22.38 -28.41
CA VAL A 17 -3.33 -21.54 -27.55
C VAL A 17 -3.98 -20.17 -27.45
N PHE A 18 -4.63 -19.88 -26.31
CA PHE A 18 -5.08 -18.53 -25.98
C PHE A 18 -3.87 -17.68 -25.59
N PHE A 19 -3.47 -16.76 -26.46
CA PHE A 19 -2.54 -15.69 -26.11
C PHE A 19 -3.29 -14.64 -25.27
N PHE A 20 -3.16 -14.70 -23.95
CA PHE A 20 -3.47 -13.56 -23.09
C PHE A 20 -2.32 -12.55 -23.21
N SER A 21 -2.53 -11.52 -24.03
CA SER A 21 -1.63 -10.37 -24.09
C SER A 21 -1.80 -9.55 -22.81
N SER A 22 -0.95 -9.81 -21.81
CA SER A 22 -0.80 -8.91 -20.66
C SER A 22 0.09 -7.75 -21.07
N CYS A 23 -0.50 -6.58 -21.29
CA CYS A 23 0.24 -5.33 -21.31
C CYS A 23 0.76 -5.08 -19.88
N LYS A 24 2.04 -5.38 -19.64
CA LYS A 24 2.72 -5.03 -18.39
C LYS A 24 3.48 -3.72 -18.59
N THR A 25 2.93 -2.63 -18.07
CA THR A 25 3.76 -1.54 -17.54
C THR A 25 3.75 -1.70 -16.03
N GLN A 26 4.61 -2.59 -15.53
CA GLN A 26 4.72 -2.88 -14.10
C GLN A 26 6.21 -2.85 -13.77
N SER A 27 6.61 -1.92 -12.91
CA SER A 27 7.90 -2.00 -12.22
C SER A 27 8.01 -3.39 -11.57
N PRO A 28 9.17 -4.07 -11.67
CA PRO A 28 9.27 -5.47 -11.27
C PRO A 28 9.14 -5.61 -9.75
N GLY A 29 7.96 -6.08 -9.30
CA GLY A 29 7.67 -6.85 -8.08
C GLY A 29 8.27 -6.35 -6.76
N ASN A 30 7.45 -5.70 -5.92
CA ASN A 30 7.58 -5.64 -4.44
C ASN A 30 6.54 -4.74 -3.76
N GLU A 31 5.56 -4.18 -4.49
CA GLU A 31 4.44 -3.47 -3.84
C GLU A 31 3.52 -4.46 -3.11
N MET A 32 3.06 -4.06 -1.94
CA MET A 32 2.14 -4.84 -1.12
C MET A 32 0.81 -5.04 -1.88
N PRO A 33 0.30 -6.28 -1.98
CA PRO A 33 -0.94 -6.53 -2.70
C PRO A 33 -2.14 -5.90 -1.99
N ILE A 34 -3.15 -5.53 -2.77
CA ILE A 34 -4.42 -4.97 -2.28
C ILE A 34 -5.49 -6.05 -2.43
N THR A 35 -6.05 -6.53 -1.32
CA THR A 35 -7.05 -7.59 -1.30
C THR A 35 -8.45 -7.03 -1.43
N THR A 36 -9.00 -7.13 -2.63
CA THR A 36 -10.43 -6.95 -2.90
C THR A 36 -10.89 -7.84 -4.06
N SER A 37 -12.15 -8.26 -4.03
CA SER A 37 -12.76 -9.01 -5.14
C SER A 37 -13.38 -8.09 -6.20
N SER A 38 -13.50 -6.79 -5.90
CA SER A 38 -14.20 -5.81 -6.71
C SER A 38 -13.22 -4.88 -7.43
N LYS A 39 -13.21 -4.95 -8.77
CA LYS A 39 -12.40 -4.04 -9.59
C LYS A 39 -12.84 -2.57 -9.44
N GLU A 40 -14.13 -2.35 -9.21
CA GLU A 40 -14.66 -1.00 -8.95
C GLU A 40 -14.18 -0.48 -7.60
N ALA A 41 -14.21 -1.32 -6.56
CA ALA A 41 -13.69 -0.94 -5.24
C ALA A 41 -12.20 -0.60 -5.32
N LEU A 42 -11.41 -1.44 -6.01
CA LEU A 42 -9.98 -1.21 -6.21
C LEU A 42 -9.70 0.14 -6.87
N LYS A 43 -10.47 0.52 -7.89
CA LYS A 43 -10.30 1.82 -8.54
C LYS A 43 -10.53 2.98 -7.57
N PHE A 44 -11.64 2.97 -6.84
CA PHE A 44 -11.91 4.03 -5.84
C PHE A 44 -10.83 4.08 -4.76
N PHE A 45 -10.31 2.94 -4.33
CA PHE A 45 -9.25 2.89 -3.33
C PHE A 45 -7.93 3.46 -3.83
N ILE A 46 -7.54 3.17 -5.08
CA ILE A 46 -6.33 3.75 -5.69
C ILE A 46 -6.49 5.27 -5.81
N ASP A 47 -7.61 5.74 -6.36
CA ASP A 47 -7.91 7.17 -6.46
C ASP A 47 -7.91 7.83 -5.06
N GLY A 48 -8.42 7.13 -4.04
CA GLY A 48 -8.43 7.58 -2.64
C GLY A 48 -7.05 7.68 -2.03
N ARG A 49 -6.16 6.72 -2.30
CA ARG A 49 -4.76 6.74 -1.85
C ARG A 49 -3.99 7.90 -2.46
N ASP A 50 -4.18 8.16 -3.74
CA ASP A 50 -3.57 9.31 -4.40
C ASP A 50 -4.01 10.62 -3.72
N LYS A 51 -5.29 10.74 -3.33
CA LYS A 51 -5.80 11.89 -2.58
C LYS A 51 -5.25 11.98 -1.16
N PHE A 52 -5.17 10.86 -0.46
CA PHE A 52 -4.59 10.78 0.87
C PHE A 52 -3.12 11.22 0.88
N GLU A 53 -2.34 10.78 -0.10
CA GLU A 53 -0.92 11.12 -0.25
C GLU A 53 -0.69 12.59 -0.59
N ASN A 54 -1.69 13.25 -1.20
CA ASN A 54 -1.70 14.68 -1.46
C ASN A 54 -2.39 15.51 -0.34
N ILE A 55 -2.64 14.91 0.83
CA ILE A 55 -3.22 15.57 2.01
C ILE A 55 -4.67 16.05 1.75
N GLU A 56 -5.33 15.54 0.70
CA GLU A 56 -6.74 15.81 0.38
C GLU A 56 -7.66 14.86 1.16
N PHE A 57 -7.54 14.84 2.50
CA PHE A 57 -8.14 13.82 3.38
C PHE A 57 -9.66 13.69 3.24
N ILE A 58 -10.40 14.80 3.12
CA ILE A 58 -11.86 14.77 2.92
C ILE A 58 -12.22 14.05 1.60
N THR A 59 -11.51 14.35 0.51
CA THR A 59 -11.73 13.70 -0.78
C THR A 59 -11.33 12.22 -0.72
N ALA A 60 -10.24 11.91 -0.03
CA ALA A 60 -9.77 10.55 0.18
C ALA A 60 -10.81 9.71 0.94
N ALA A 61 -11.34 10.22 2.07
CA ALA A 61 -12.38 9.57 2.86
C ALA A 61 -13.62 9.23 2.01
N LEU A 62 -14.11 10.20 1.21
CA LEU A 62 -15.24 9.97 0.29
C LEU A 62 -14.97 8.88 -0.76
N LEU A 63 -13.72 8.72 -1.18
CA LEU A 63 -13.33 7.66 -2.13
C LEU A 63 -13.21 6.31 -1.44
N PHE A 64 -12.68 6.26 -0.21
CA PHE A 64 -12.67 5.05 0.59
C PHE A 64 -14.08 4.56 0.93
N ASP A 65 -15.02 5.46 1.23
CA ASP A 65 -16.44 5.12 1.39
C ASP A 65 -17.04 4.48 0.14
N LYS A 66 -16.73 5.02 -1.04
CA LYS A 66 -17.16 4.43 -2.32
C LYS A 66 -16.52 3.05 -2.53
N ALA A 67 -15.25 2.88 -2.16
CA ALA A 67 -14.59 1.57 -2.24
C ALA A 67 -15.29 0.55 -1.32
N ILE A 68 -15.61 0.94 -0.09
CA ILE A 68 -16.32 0.12 0.90
C ILE A 68 -17.73 -0.25 0.42
N GLN A 69 -18.46 0.68 -0.20
CA GLN A 69 -19.79 0.40 -0.78
C GLN A 69 -19.72 -0.67 -1.89
N LYS A 70 -18.59 -0.76 -2.60
CA LYS A 70 -18.37 -1.73 -3.68
C LYS A 70 -17.80 -3.05 -3.21
N ASP A 71 -17.13 -3.08 -2.06
CA ASP A 71 -16.68 -4.30 -1.38
C ASP A 71 -16.66 -4.07 0.14
N THR A 72 -17.67 -4.60 0.84
CA THR A 72 -17.82 -4.41 2.29
C THR A 72 -16.81 -5.21 3.10
N ASN A 73 -16.02 -6.10 2.48
CA ASN A 73 -14.90 -6.81 3.10
C ASN A 73 -13.53 -6.16 2.79
N PHE A 74 -13.50 -4.96 2.20
CA PHE A 74 -12.26 -4.30 1.79
C PHE A 74 -11.55 -3.66 2.99
N ALA A 75 -10.83 -4.47 3.77
CA ALA A 75 -10.28 -4.09 5.07
C ALA A 75 -9.36 -2.85 4.99
N VAL A 76 -8.49 -2.77 3.98
CA VAL A 76 -7.59 -1.62 3.83
C VAL A 76 -8.32 -0.33 3.45
N ALA A 77 -9.49 -0.40 2.80
CA ALA A 77 -10.30 0.80 2.57
C ALA A 77 -10.84 1.36 3.91
N TYR A 78 -11.25 0.49 4.84
CA TYR A 78 -11.58 0.93 6.20
C TYR A 78 -10.37 1.48 6.94
N LEU A 79 -9.20 0.84 6.81
CA LEU A 79 -7.96 1.34 7.43
C LEU A 79 -7.65 2.76 6.93
N TYR A 80 -7.55 2.96 5.62
CA TYR A 80 -7.25 4.28 5.06
C TYR A 80 -8.37 5.30 5.34
N GLY A 81 -9.63 4.85 5.40
CA GLY A 81 -10.74 5.65 5.90
C GLY A 81 -10.49 6.14 7.33
N SER A 82 -10.02 5.27 8.24
CA SER A 82 -9.70 5.69 9.61
C SER A 82 -8.61 6.75 9.70
N LEU A 83 -7.64 6.74 8.77
CA LEU A 83 -6.53 7.69 8.72
C LEU A 83 -6.89 9.03 8.06
N SER A 84 -8.02 9.08 7.33
CA SER A 84 -8.47 10.28 6.59
C SER A 84 -9.54 11.08 7.33
N GLU A 85 -9.98 10.60 8.50
CA GLU A 85 -11.12 11.14 9.25
C GLU A 85 -10.65 11.96 10.46
N ASP A 86 -11.13 13.19 10.56
CA ASP A 86 -10.86 14.07 11.70
C ASP A 86 -11.74 13.75 12.92
N VAL A 87 -12.84 13.01 12.71
CA VAL A 87 -13.79 12.65 13.78
C VAL A 87 -13.32 11.38 14.51
N PRO A 88 -12.90 11.45 15.79
CA PRO A 88 -12.23 10.32 16.44
C PRO A 88 -13.09 9.06 16.56
N ASP A 89 -14.41 9.21 16.74
CA ASP A 89 -15.32 8.07 16.79
C ASP A 89 -15.43 7.33 15.46
N ILE A 90 -15.45 8.07 14.34
CA ILE A 90 -15.51 7.48 12.99
C ILE A 90 -14.20 6.78 12.68
N SER A 91 -13.07 7.43 12.98
CA SER A 91 -11.74 6.83 12.82
C SER A 91 -11.62 5.51 13.59
N ARG A 92 -12.00 5.48 14.88
CA ARG A 92 -12.00 4.24 15.68
C ARG A 92 -12.91 3.15 15.13
N GLN A 93 -14.11 3.51 14.67
CA GLN A 93 -15.04 2.54 14.08
C GLN A 93 -14.48 1.92 12.80
N ASN A 94 -13.87 2.72 11.94
CA ASN A 94 -13.22 2.27 10.71
C ASN A 94 -12.02 1.36 11.01
N LEU A 95 -11.15 1.73 11.94
CA LEU A 95 -10.02 0.88 12.36
C LEU A 95 -10.51 -0.45 12.95
N ALA A 96 -11.49 -0.42 13.86
CA ALA A 96 -12.10 -1.63 14.42
C ALA A 96 -12.71 -2.53 13.33
N LYS A 97 -13.32 -1.91 12.30
CA LYS A 97 -13.86 -2.64 11.16
C LYS A 97 -12.77 -3.29 10.31
N ALA A 98 -11.66 -2.60 10.05
CA ALA A 98 -10.50 -3.18 9.38
C ALA A 98 -9.94 -4.39 10.15
N VAL A 99 -9.80 -4.28 11.48
CA VAL A 99 -9.38 -5.37 12.37
C VAL A 99 -10.34 -6.55 12.33
N SER A 100 -11.66 -6.33 12.27
CA SER A 100 -12.65 -7.41 12.16
C SER A 100 -12.53 -8.24 10.86
N LEU A 101 -11.83 -7.72 9.86
CA LEU A 101 -11.63 -8.33 8.54
C LEU A 101 -10.23 -8.93 8.36
N ILE A 102 -9.40 -8.92 9.40
CA ILE A 102 -7.97 -9.24 9.35
C ILE A 102 -7.65 -10.67 8.84
N ASP A 103 -8.56 -11.61 9.03
CA ASP A 103 -8.39 -13.00 8.55
C ASP A 103 -8.73 -13.17 7.07
N LYS A 104 -9.17 -12.11 6.39
CA LYS A 104 -9.57 -12.10 4.97
C LYS A 104 -8.57 -11.38 4.07
N VAL A 105 -7.47 -10.89 4.59
CA VAL A 105 -6.47 -10.09 3.85
C VAL A 105 -5.15 -10.84 3.68
N SER A 106 -4.26 -10.29 2.86
CA SER A 106 -2.89 -10.79 2.76
C SER A 106 -2.12 -10.60 4.07
N ALA A 107 -0.99 -11.32 4.23
CA ALA A 107 -0.13 -11.16 5.40
C ALA A 107 0.44 -9.74 5.54
N GLY A 108 0.69 -9.04 4.42
CA GLY A 108 1.14 -7.66 4.42
C GLY A 108 0.09 -6.71 4.96
N GLU A 109 -1.11 -6.74 4.39
CA GLU A 109 -2.24 -5.90 4.85
C GLU A 109 -2.60 -6.19 6.30
N LYS A 110 -2.50 -7.46 6.74
CA LYS A 110 -2.65 -7.84 8.15
C LYS A 110 -1.66 -7.09 9.04
N ASN A 111 -0.38 -7.06 8.67
CA ASN A 111 0.64 -6.34 9.42
C ASN A 111 0.45 -4.82 9.36
N GLU A 112 -0.02 -4.27 8.24
CA GLU A 112 -0.35 -2.85 8.12
C GLU A 112 -1.49 -2.46 9.08
N ILE A 113 -2.58 -3.23 9.09
CA ILE A 113 -3.71 -3.02 10.02
C ILE A 113 -3.23 -3.11 11.48
N LEU A 114 -2.40 -4.09 11.82
CA LEU A 114 -1.89 -4.26 13.17
C LEU A 114 -0.88 -3.19 13.57
N TYR A 115 -0.11 -2.65 12.62
CA TYR A 115 0.77 -1.50 12.85
C TYR A 115 -0.05 -0.29 13.31
N TYR A 116 -1.13 0.06 12.61
CA TYR A 116 -1.97 1.19 12.98
C TYR A 116 -2.83 0.93 14.22
N LEU A 117 -3.26 -0.32 14.47
CA LEU A 117 -3.88 -0.68 15.74
C LEU A 117 -2.93 -0.49 16.91
N ALA A 118 -1.69 -0.97 16.79
CA ALA A 118 -0.68 -0.79 17.82
C ALA A 118 -0.32 0.69 18.05
N GLN A 119 -0.32 1.51 16.99
CA GLN A 119 -0.19 2.96 17.12
C GLN A 119 -1.34 3.58 17.92
N ALA A 120 -2.59 3.22 17.60
CA ALA A 120 -3.77 3.72 18.29
C ALA A 120 -3.83 3.29 19.77
N ASP A 121 -3.26 2.13 20.09
CA ASP A 121 -3.15 1.59 21.45
C ASP A 121 -1.91 2.08 22.21
N ASP A 122 -1.12 3.00 21.63
CA ASP A 122 0.16 3.48 22.19
C ASP A 122 1.15 2.34 22.52
N ASN A 123 1.11 1.27 21.72
CA ASN A 123 1.95 0.09 21.87
C ASN A 123 3.12 0.13 20.89
N GLY A 124 4.11 0.99 21.18
CA GLY A 124 5.28 1.19 20.33
C GLY A 124 6.09 -0.07 20.06
N GLN A 125 6.13 -1.04 20.99
CA GLN A 125 6.81 -2.32 20.78
C GLN A 125 6.13 -3.13 19.68
N LYS A 126 4.81 -3.32 19.76
CA LYS A 126 4.06 -4.05 18.75
C LYS A 126 4.08 -3.32 17.41
N GLN A 127 3.95 -2.00 17.43
CA GLN A 127 4.05 -1.18 16.24
C GLN A 127 5.38 -1.42 15.50
N LYS A 128 6.51 -1.42 16.22
CA LYS A 128 7.82 -1.74 15.66
C LYS A 128 7.91 -3.15 15.09
N GLU A 129 7.40 -4.15 15.82
CA GLU A 129 7.40 -5.54 15.38
C GLU A 129 6.67 -5.70 14.03
N TYR A 130 5.50 -5.07 13.86
CA TYR A 130 4.76 -5.13 12.59
C TYR A 130 5.44 -4.34 11.48
N LEU A 131 6.02 -3.18 11.80
CA LEU A 131 6.81 -2.40 10.84
C LEU A 131 8.01 -3.18 10.30
N ASP A 132 8.73 -3.90 11.17
CA ASP A 132 9.87 -4.72 10.76
C ASP A 132 9.46 -5.86 9.83
N GLN A 133 8.31 -6.49 10.08
CA GLN A 133 7.77 -7.51 9.18
C GLN A 133 7.36 -6.94 7.82
N LEU A 134 6.80 -5.73 7.80
CA LEU A 134 6.47 -5.02 6.56
C LEU A 134 7.73 -4.68 5.77
N LEU A 135 8.75 -4.09 6.41
CA LEU A 135 10.03 -3.75 5.78
C LEU A 135 10.78 -4.99 5.28
N PHE A 136 10.71 -6.11 6.00
CA PHE A 136 11.30 -7.37 5.57
C PHE A 136 10.61 -7.93 4.32
N SER A 137 9.27 -7.90 4.29
CA SER A 137 8.48 -8.51 3.22
C SER A 137 8.37 -7.62 1.97
N PHE A 138 8.36 -6.30 2.16
CA PHE A 138 8.13 -5.30 1.13
C PHE A 138 9.16 -4.16 1.21
N PRO A 139 10.48 -4.45 1.12
CA PRO A 139 11.53 -3.45 1.32
C PRO A 139 11.54 -2.35 0.24
N SER A 140 10.92 -2.60 -0.92
CA SER A 140 10.83 -1.64 -2.02
C SER A 140 9.42 -1.07 -2.20
N ASP A 141 8.48 -1.35 -1.29
CA ASP A 141 7.19 -0.68 -1.31
C ASP A 141 7.34 0.74 -0.75
N LYS A 142 7.06 1.72 -1.59
CA LYS A 142 7.22 3.13 -1.25
C LYS A 142 6.36 3.58 -0.06
N ARG A 143 5.18 2.98 0.15
CA ARG A 143 4.30 3.31 1.27
C ARG A 143 4.75 2.64 2.55
N VAL A 144 5.30 1.43 2.48
CA VAL A 144 5.98 0.83 3.64
C VAL A 144 7.19 1.67 4.06
N GLN A 145 7.96 2.20 3.10
CA GLN A 145 9.05 3.14 3.39
C GLN A 145 8.53 4.47 3.97
N MET A 146 7.42 5.02 3.46
CA MET A 146 6.77 6.19 4.06
C MET A 146 6.30 5.93 5.49
N MET A 147 5.69 4.77 5.76
CA MET A 147 5.27 4.36 7.11
C MET A 147 6.48 4.26 8.05
N ALA A 148 7.59 3.68 7.59
CA ALA A 148 8.81 3.60 8.38
C ALA A 148 9.39 4.98 8.68
N GLY A 149 9.44 5.86 7.68
CA GLY A 149 9.85 7.25 7.87
C GLY A 149 8.97 7.96 8.91
N GLN A 150 7.66 7.80 8.81
CA GLN A 150 6.71 8.41 9.77
C GLN A 150 6.91 7.88 11.17
N TYR A 151 7.08 6.56 11.33
CA TYR A 151 7.35 5.94 12.61
C TYR A 151 8.56 6.55 13.32
N TYR A 152 9.70 6.67 12.63
CA TYR A 152 10.91 7.25 13.23
C TYR A 152 10.79 8.76 13.43
N TYR A 153 10.06 9.46 12.57
CA TYR A 153 9.75 10.88 12.75
C TYR A 153 8.96 11.11 14.06
N ASP A 154 7.94 10.29 14.32
CA ASP A 154 7.12 10.36 15.53
C ASP A 154 7.92 10.07 16.81
N LEU A 155 8.99 9.27 16.70
CA LEU A 155 9.95 9.03 17.79
C LEU A 155 11.00 10.15 17.96
N GLY A 156 11.02 11.14 17.07
CA GLY A 156 12.04 12.19 17.03
C GLY A 156 13.40 11.73 16.45
N ASP A 157 13.49 10.53 15.90
CA ASP A 157 14.68 10.05 15.18
C ASP A 157 14.63 10.50 13.72
N TYR A 158 14.82 11.79 13.51
CA TYR A 158 14.77 12.42 12.19
C TYR A 158 15.87 11.92 11.25
N SER A 159 16.99 11.43 11.78
CA SER A 159 18.08 10.88 10.97
C SER A 159 17.67 9.54 10.35
N THR A 160 17.06 8.65 11.13
CA THR A 160 16.54 7.38 10.59
C THR A 160 15.32 7.59 9.71
N ALA A 161 14.43 8.53 10.07
CA ALA A 161 13.29 8.91 9.23
C ALA A 161 13.74 9.37 7.83
N LEU A 162 14.78 10.21 7.77
CA LEU A 162 15.36 10.71 6.53
C LEU A 162 15.88 9.60 5.61
N ILE A 163 16.48 8.53 6.17
CA ILE A 163 16.92 7.37 5.39
C ILE A 163 15.73 6.73 4.64
N HIS A 164 14.62 6.54 5.35
CA HIS A 164 13.42 5.93 4.78
C HIS A 164 12.73 6.85 3.76
N TYR A 165 12.59 8.14 4.05
CA TYR A 165 12.00 9.08 3.08
C TYR A 165 12.86 9.26 1.82
N ASN A 166 14.18 9.30 1.95
CA ASN A 166 15.07 9.28 0.77
C ASN A 166 14.91 7.99 -0.04
N LYS A 167 14.65 6.85 0.62
CA LYS A 167 14.38 5.61 -0.10
C LYS A 167 13.13 5.72 -0.97
N VAL A 168 12.12 6.47 -0.52
CA VAL A 168 10.90 6.73 -1.30
C VAL A 168 11.23 7.51 -2.57
N THR A 169 12.04 8.57 -2.48
CA THR A 169 12.41 9.39 -3.66
C THR A 169 13.36 8.67 -4.62
N GLU A 170 14.14 7.70 -4.14
CA GLU A 170 14.89 6.76 -5.01
C GLU A 170 13.96 5.83 -5.80
N LEU A 171 12.89 5.33 -5.16
CA LEU A 171 11.93 4.41 -5.75
C LEU A 171 10.95 5.11 -6.70
N ASP A 172 10.52 6.31 -6.34
CA ASP A 172 9.56 7.14 -7.06
C ASP A 172 9.93 8.62 -6.92
N LYS A 173 10.52 9.17 -7.99
CA LYS A 173 10.99 10.56 -8.01
C LYS A 173 9.87 11.58 -7.99
N ASP A 174 8.62 11.17 -8.26
CA ASP A 174 7.47 12.06 -8.35
C ASP A 174 6.61 12.00 -7.07
N TYR A 175 7.08 11.30 -6.03
CA TYR A 175 6.36 11.14 -4.76
C TYR A 175 6.48 12.40 -3.88
N ALA A 176 5.75 13.46 -4.25
CA ALA A 176 5.79 14.79 -3.63
C ALA A 176 5.76 14.79 -2.09
N SER A 177 4.93 13.93 -1.49
CA SER A 177 4.84 13.87 -0.02
C SER A 177 6.12 13.40 0.65
N ALA A 178 6.98 12.62 -0.01
CA ALA A 178 8.28 12.22 0.54
C ALA A 178 9.24 13.40 0.64
N TYR A 179 9.30 14.27 -0.37
CA TYR A 179 10.13 15.48 -0.33
C TYR A 179 9.70 16.44 0.78
N ASN A 180 8.40 16.61 0.99
CA ASN A 180 7.89 17.36 2.14
C ASN A 180 8.36 16.78 3.47
N ARG A 181 8.29 15.45 3.63
CA ARG A 181 8.78 14.77 4.84
C ARG A 181 10.29 14.89 5.02
N ILE A 182 11.08 14.85 3.93
CA ILE A 182 12.52 15.12 3.95
C ILE A 182 12.79 16.55 4.44
N GLY A 183 12.10 17.54 3.90
CA GLY A 183 12.25 18.94 4.30
C GLY A 183 11.95 19.17 5.79
N TYR A 184 10.91 18.52 6.32
CA TYR A 184 10.62 18.56 7.76
C TYR A 184 11.72 17.89 8.58
N CYS A 185 12.19 16.70 8.20
CA CYS A 185 13.31 16.05 8.90
C CYS A 185 14.57 16.94 8.93
N GLN A 186 14.91 17.57 7.80
CA GLN A 186 16.07 18.46 7.71
C GLN A 186 15.88 19.72 8.57
N SER A 187 14.65 20.25 8.64
CA SER A 187 14.33 21.39 9.50
C SER A 187 14.52 21.07 10.98
N GLU A 188 14.04 19.91 11.43
CA GLU A 188 14.23 19.42 12.81
C GLU A 188 15.72 19.16 13.13
N LEU A 189 16.51 18.80 12.12
CA LEU A 189 17.97 18.65 12.22
C LEU A 189 18.73 19.99 12.08
N ILE A 190 18.04 21.13 11.99
CA ILE A 190 18.62 22.49 11.86
C ILE A 190 19.45 22.62 10.56
N LYS A 191 19.11 21.85 9.53
CA LYS A 191 19.71 21.84 8.19
C LYS A 191 18.81 22.59 7.21
N TYR A 192 18.68 23.90 7.43
CA TYR A 192 17.68 24.71 6.74
C TYR A 192 17.90 24.84 5.22
N GLY A 193 19.16 24.76 4.75
CA GLY A 193 19.45 24.79 3.31
C GLY A 193 18.95 23.52 2.62
N GLU A 194 19.27 22.36 3.18
CA GLU A 194 18.80 21.06 2.68
C GLU A 194 17.27 20.92 2.81
N ALA A 195 16.67 21.55 3.82
CA ALA A 195 15.22 21.62 3.94
C ALA A 195 14.58 22.41 2.79
N GLU A 196 15.11 23.60 2.48
CA GLU A 196 14.65 24.44 1.36
C GLU A 196 14.77 23.69 0.02
N GLU A 197 15.91 23.04 -0.23
CA GLU A 197 16.10 22.21 -1.42
C GLU A 197 15.02 21.12 -1.53
N ALA A 198 14.71 20.43 -0.44
CA ALA A 198 13.69 19.39 -0.43
C ALA A 198 12.28 19.93 -0.68
N PHE A 199 11.90 21.07 -0.08
CA PHE A 199 10.58 21.66 -0.31
C PHE A 199 10.35 22.15 -1.74
N LEU A 200 11.41 22.41 -2.49
CA LEU A 200 11.36 22.85 -3.89
C LEU A 200 11.46 21.69 -4.91
N ALA A 201 11.57 20.44 -4.44
CA ALA A 201 11.96 19.30 -5.27
C ALA A 201 10.80 18.57 -5.99
N TYR A 202 9.59 19.13 -6.06
CA TYR A 202 8.43 18.45 -6.67
C TYR A 202 7.42 19.43 -7.30
#